data_AF-A0A967Q6E7-F1
#
_entry.id   AF-A0A967Q6E7-F1
#
_cell.length_a   1.000
_cell.length_b   1.000
_cell.length_c   1.000
_cell.angle_alpha   90.00
_cell.angle_beta   90.00
_cell.angle_gamma   90.00
#
_symmetry.space_group_name_H-M   'P 1'
#
loop_
_entity.id
_entity.type
_entity.pdbx_description
1 polymer ?
#
loop_
_entity_poly.entity_id
_entity_poly.type
_entity_poly.pdbx_seq_one_letter_code
_entity_poly.pdbx_strand_id
1 'polypeptide(L)'
;GPTPLRTALNKSHNVITIKILEDIGVNYAARYANKLGINSPLSRDLTLALGSSALTPLELATAYTVFANGGVRIKASYITKIVDRDGKVLESIDPADFPNGVGAGQRLISLSQERVISPATAY
;
A
#
# COMPACT_ATOMS: atom_id res chain seq x y z
N GLY A 1 25.97 12.15 20.90
CA GLY A 1 26.81 12.44 19.72
C GLY A 1 26.00 12.23 18.45
N PRO A 2 26.55 12.54 17.26
CA PRO A 2 25.88 12.27 16.00
C PRO A 2 25.62 10.76 15.83
N THR A 3 24.40 10.40 15.41
CA THR A 3 23.99 9.01 15.16
C THR A 3 23.68 8.85 13.67
N PRO A 4 24.25 7.84 12.98
CA PRO A 4 23.91 7.58 11.58
C PRO A 4 22.41 7.30 11.39
N LEU A 5 21.84 7.83 10.30
CA LEU A 5 20.42 7.65 9.97
C LEU A 5 19.98 6.17 9.99
N ARG A 6 20.79 5.29 9.39
CA ARG A 6 20.53 3.83 9.40
C ARG A 6 20.38 3.26 10.81
N THR A 7 21.24 3.69 11.74
CA THR A 7 21.24 3.18 13.12
C THR A 7 20.06 3.75 13.89
N ALA A 8 19.73 5.03 13.64
CA ALA A 8 18.59 5.69 14.24
C ALA A 8 17.27 4.99 13.90
N LEU A 9 17.08 4.67 12.62
CA LEU A 9 15.92 3.95 12.12
C LEU A 9 15.85 2.53 12.70
N ASN A 10 16.96 1.78 12.68
CA ASN A 10 17.01 0.42 13.22
C ASN A 10 16.65 0.34 14.71
N LYS A 11 16.98 1.38 15.48
CA LYS A 11 16.69 1.45 16.92
C LYS A 11 15.41 2.20 17.25
N SER A 12 14.65 2.64 16.24
CA SER A 12 13.40 3.40 16.41
C SER A 12 13.55 4.62 17.33
N HIS A 13 14.62 5.41 17.15
CA HIS A 13 14.87 6.60 17.98
C HIS A 13 13.92 7.77 17.64
N ASN A 14 12.91 7.99 18.48
CA ASN A 14 11.88 9.03 18.31
C ASN A 14 12.42 10.42 17.93
N VAL A 15 13.43 10.94 18.65
CA VAL A 15 13.98 12.28 18.40
C VAL A 15 14.53 12.42 16.98
N ILE A 16 15.15 11.36 16.45
CA ILE A 16 15.73 11.39 15.11
C ILE A 16 14.62 11.27 14.06
N THR A 17 13.59 10.44 14.29
CA THR A 17 12.43 10.34 13.41
C THR A 17 11.68 11.67 13.28
N ILE A 18 11.51 12.40 14.39
CA ILE A 18 10.89 13.73 14.38
C ILE A 18 11.73 14.72 13.54
N LYS A 19 13.05 14.74 13.74
CA LYS A 19 13.95 15.62 12.97
C LYS A 19 13.90 15.33 11.46
N ILE A 20 13.86 14.06 11.08
CA ILE A 20 13.70 13.68 9.67
C ILE A 20 12.37 14.18 9.11
N LEU A 21 11.28 14.05 9.88
CA LEU A 21 9.97 14.54 9.45
C LEU A 21 9.94 16.07 9.32
N GLU A 22 10.60 16.78 10.24
CA GLU A 22 10.79 18.22 10.18
C GLU A 22 11.55 18.62 8.91
N ASP A 23 12.66 17.93 8.61
CA ASP A 23 13.50 18.20 7.44
C ASP A 23 12.77 17.97 6.10
N ILE A 24 12.03 16.86 5.95
CA ILE A 24 11.32 16.55 4.69
C ILE A 24 9.95 17.22 4.61
N GLY A 25 9.41 17.67 5.74
CA GLY A 25 8.10 18.28 5.88
C GLY A 25 6.94 17.28 6.04
N VAL A 26 6.04 17.59 6.97
CA VAL A 26 4.87 16.76 7.32
C VAL A 26 3.97 16.47 6.13
N ASN A 27 3.72 17.47 5.28
CA ASN A 27 2.84 17.32 4.12
C ASN A 27 3.43 16.39 3.06
N TYR A 28 4.75 16.40 2.89
CA TYR A 28 5.43 15.47 1.99
C TYR A 28 5.28 14.04 2.52
N ALA A 29 5.59 13.81 3.80
CA ALA A 29 5.48 12.50 4.42
C ALA A 29 4.05 11.94 4.35
N ALA A 30 3.04 12.76 4.65
CA ALA A 30 1.64 12.35 4.56
C ALA A 30 1.23 12.00 3.12
N ARG A 31 1.63 12.78 2.11
CA ARG A 31 1.39 12.43 0.69
C ARG A 31 2.12 11.14 0.30
N TYR A 32 3.33 10.94 0.80
CA TYR A 32 4.09 9.72 0.57
C TYR A 32 3.39 8.50 1.17
N ALA A 33 2.87 8.58 2.40
CA ALA A 33 2.05 7.54 3.02
C ALA A 33 0.79 7.21 2.19
N ASN A 34 0.09 8.22 1.65
CA ASN A 34 -1.02 8.01 0.72
C ASN A 34 -0.60 7.24 -0.53
N LYS A 35 0.59 7.56 -1.08
CA LYS A 35 1.16 6.82 -2.21
C LYS A 35 1.34 5.32 -1.89
N LEU A 36 1.70 4.99 -0.65
CA LEU A 36 1.85 3.60 -0.19
C LEU A 36 0.51 2.88 0.05
N GLY A 37 -0.63 3.60 0.00
CA GLY A 37 -1.96 3.01 0.19
C GLY A 37 -2.61 3.30 1.54
N ILE A 38 -2.06 4.22 2.34
CA ILE A 38 -2.68 4.71 3.57
C ILE A 38 -3.65 5.84 3.22
N ASN A 39 -4.96 5.60 3.31
CA ASN A 39 -5.99 6.59 2.99
C ASN A 39 -6.66 7.15 4.26
N SER A 40 -6.47 6.50 5.41
CA SER A 40 -6.88 7.00 6.72
C SER A 40 -6.38 8.44 6.97
N PRO A 41 -7.15 9.29 7.67
CA PRO A 41 -6.73 10.66 7.97
C PRO A 41 -5.42 10.68 8.76
N LEU A 42 -4.42 11.37 8.20
CA LEU A 42 -3.12 11.54 8.83
C LEU A 42 -3.00 12.90 9.52
N SER A 43 -2.45 12.88 10.74
CA SER A 43 -2.09 14.07 11.52
C SER A 43 -1.16 14.97 10.71
N ARG A 44 -1.39 16.28 10.76
CA ARG A 44 -0.63 17.28 10.00
C ARG A 44 0.33 18.06 10.88
N ASP A 45 0.95 17.37 11.81
CA ASP A 45 1.97 17.86 12.74
C ASP A 45 3.11 16.84 12.89
N LEU A 46 4.10 17.17 13.72
CA LEU A 46 5.29 16.32 13.94
C LEU A 46 4.99 15.02 14.68
N THR A 47 3.83 14.89 15.33
CA THR A 47 3.46 13.63 16.01
C THR A 47 3.21 12.51 15.00
N LEU A 48 2.99 12.84 13.72
CA LEU A 48 2.94 11.86 12.63
C LEU A 48 4.20 10.98 12.58
N ALA A 49 5.37 11.53 12.93
CA ALA A 49 6.64 10.78 13.01
C ALA A 49 6.60 9.64 14.03
N LEU A 50 5.67 9.70 14.99
CA LEU A 50 5.54 8.75 16.08
C LEU A 50 4.30 7.85 15.93
N GLY A 51 3.60 7.92 14.79
CA GLY A 51 2.42 7.09 14.54
C GLY A 51 1.17 7.54 15.30
N SER A 52 0.98 8.84 15.51
CA SER A 52 -0.21 9.37 16.20
C SER A 52 -1.54 9.15 15.46
N SER A 53 -1.50 8.78 14.19
CA SER A 53 -2.69 8.49 13.37
C SER A 53 -3.04 7.00 13.42
N ALA A 54 -4.29 6.70 13.73
CA ALA A 54 -4.81 5.33 13.68
C ALA A 54 -5.05 4.91 12.23
N LEU A 55 -4.63 3.68 11.89
CA LEU A 55 -4.78 3.08 10.58
C LEU A 55 -5.56 1.77 10.70
N THR A 56 -6.20 1.34 9.60
CA THR A 56 -6.73 -0.03 9.57
C THR A 56 -5.58 -1.05 9.41
N PRO A 57 -5.70 -2.26 9.98
CA PRO A 57 -4.71 -3.32 9.78
C PRO A 57 -4.48 -3.64 8.30
N LEU A 58 -5.52 -3.53 7.48
CA LEU A 58 -5.45 -3.74 6.04
C LEU A 58 -4.57 -2.71 5.34
N GLU A 59 -4.72 -1.43 5.67
CA GLU A 59 -3.89 -0.37 5.09
C GLU A 59 -2.43 -0.54 5.49
N LEU A 60 -2.18 -0.90 6.76
CA LEU A 60 -0.84 -1.19 7.23
C LEU A 60 -0.23 -2.36 6.45
N ALA A 61 -0.95 -3.48 6.34
CA ALA A 61 -0.50 -4.63 5.54
C ALA A 61 -0.23 -4.24 4.08
N THR A 62 -1.16 -3.50 3.46
CA THR A 62 -1.06 -3.02 2.08
C THR A 62 0.18 -2.16 1.88
N ALA A 63 0.45 -1.21 2.77
CA ALA A 63 1.62 -0.34 2.69
C ALA A 63 2.94 -1.14 2.77
N TYR A 64 2.99 -2.13 3.65
CA TYR A 64 4.18 -2.99 3.78
C TYR A 64 4.37 -3.93 2.57
N THR A 65 3.30 -4.30 1.85
CA THR A 65 3.45 -5.10 0.62
C THR A 65 4.23 -4.40 -0.47
N VAL A 66 4.32 -3.06 -0.46
CA VAL A 66 5.11 -2.31 -1.44
C VAL A 66 6.56 -2.75 -1.44
N PHE A 67 7.15 -2.97 -0.25
CA PHE A 67 8.52 -3.43 -0.12
C PHE A 67 8.66 -4.90 -0.54
N ALA A 68 7.74 -5.76 -0.08
CA ALA A 68 7.72 -7.18 -0.44
C ALA A 68 7.61 -7.41 -1.97
N ASN A 69 6.95 -6.50 -2.69
CA ASN A 69 6.75 -6.57 -4.14
C ASN A 69 7.71 -5.66 -4.94
N GLY A 70 8.87 -5.30 -4.38
CA GLY A 70 9.90 -4.54 -5.12
C GLY A 70 9.43 -3.16 -5.60
N GLY A 71 8.63 -2.49 -4.78
CA GLY A 71 8.13 -1.12 -5.00
C GLY A 71 6.76 -1.04 -5.67
N VAL A 72 6.07 -2.18 -5.84
CA VAL A 72 4.74 -2.24 -6.45
C VAL A 72 3.67 -2.35 -5.36
N ARG A 73 2.75 -1.39 -5.35
CA ARG A 73 1.55 -1.44 -4.52
C ARG A 73 0.52 -2.35 -5.18
N ILE A 74 0.01 -3.31 -4.42
CA ILE A 74 -1.06 -4.20 -4.83
C ILE A 74 -2.30 -3.85 -4.00
N LYS A 75 -3.43 -3.58 -4.67
CA LYS A 75 -4.69 -3.38 -3.97
C LYS A 75 -5.21 -4.72 -3.46
N ALA A 76 -5.58 -4.78 -2.18
CA ALA A 76 -6.20 -5.97 -1.60
C ALA A 76 -7.49 -6.33 -2.35
N SER A 77 -7.64 -7.61 -2.69
CA SER A 77 -8.86 -8.16 -3.28
C SER A 77 -9.38 -9.30 -2.42
N TYR A 78 -10.68 -9.32 -2.20
CA TYR A 78 -11.38 -10.30 -1.35
C TYR A 78 -12.19 -11.31 -2.14
N ILE A 79 -12.66 -10.90 -3.33
CA ILE A 79 -13.52 -11.69 -4.19
C ILE A 79 -12.72 -11.99 -5.45
N THR A 80 -12.44 -13.26 -5.67
CA THR A 80 -11.70 -13.73 -6.83
C THR A 80 -12.61 -14.20 -7.95
N LYS A 81 -13.82 -14.67 -7.62
CA LYS A 81 -14.78 -15.22 -8.57
C LYS A 81 -16.20 -15.10 -8.04
N ILE A 82 -17.14 -14.73 -8.91
CA ILE A 82 -18.58 -14.71 -8.66
C ILE A 82 -19.24 -15.62 -9.69
N VAL A 83 -20.06 -16.56 -9.22
CA VAL A 83 -20.85 -17.48 -10.04
C VAL A 83 -22.33 -17.34 -9.73
N ASP A 84 -23.18 -17.56 -10.74
CA ASP A 84 -24.62 -17.63 -10.55
C ASP A 84 -25.08 -19.01 -10.08
N ARG A 85 -26.41 -19.17 -9.92
CA ARG A 85 -27.04 -20.41 -9.47
C ARG A 85 -26.82 -21.60 -10.41
N ASP A 86 -26.58 -21.32 -11.68
CA ASP A 86 -26.42 -22.32 -12.74
C ASP A 86 -24.92 -22.63 -12.98
N GLY A 87 -24.03 -22.03 -12.18
CA GLY A 87 -22.58 -22.22 -12.26
C GLY A 87 -21.89 -21.35 -13.31
N LYS A 88 -22.59 -20.41 -13.94
CA LYS A 88 -21.99 -19.50 -14.91
C LYS A 88 -21.15 -18.45 -14.17
N VAL A 89 -19.92 -18.27 -14.61
CA VAL A 89 -19.02 -17.22 -14.08
C VAL A 89 -19.55 -15.86 -14.52
N LEU A 90 -19.85 -14.99 -13.55
CA LEU A 90 -20.25 -13.60 -13.77
C LEU A 90 -19.03 -12.67 -13.66
N GLU A 91 -18.17 -12.88 -12.66
CA GLU A 91 -16.95 -12.11 -12.49
C GLU A 91 -15.80 -13.03 -12.10
N SER A 92 -14.59 -12.76 -12.61
CA SER A 92 -13.39 -13.46 -12.14
C SER A 92 -12.16 -12.57 -12.30
N ILE A 93 -11.13 -12.81 -11.48
CA ILE A 93 -9.80 -12.22 -11.67
C ILE A 93 -8.89 -13.08 -12.56
N ASP A 94 -9.28 -14.32 -12.84
CA ASP A 94 -8.50 -15.27 -13.63
C ASP A 94 -8.97 -15.28 -15.08
N PRO A 95 -8.13 -14.89 -16.06
CA PRO A 95 -8.46 -14.99 -17.48
C PRO A 95 -8.82 -16.41 -17.94
N ALA A 96 -8.32 -17.46 -17.27
CA ALA A 96 -8.63 -18.84 -17.61
C ALA A 96 -10.11 -19.21 -17.43
N ASP A 97 -10.86 -18.44 -16.63
CA ASP A 97 -12.31 -18.60 -16.48
C ASP A 97 -13.10 -18.12 -17.71
N PHE A 98 -12.45 -17.41 -18.63
CA PHE A 98 -13.04 -16.86 -19.85
C PHE A 98 -12.24 -17.28 -21.10
N PRO A 99 -12.16 -18.59 -21.44
CA PRO A 99 -11.31 -19.09 -22.52
C PRO A 99 -11.67 -18.54 -23.90
N ASN A 100 -12.93 -18.14 -24.09
CA ASN A 100 -13.45 -17.54 -25.33
C ASN A 100 -13.59 -16.01 -25.24
N GLY A 101 -12.94 -15.39 -24.24
CA GLY A 101 -13.12 -13.98 -23.91
C GLY A 101 -14.33 -13.73 -23.00
N VAL A 102 -14.45 -12.48 -22.55
CA VAL A 102 -15.50 -12.04 -21.62
C VAL A 102 -16.81 -11.84 -22.40
N GLY A 103 -17.81 -12.67 -22.12
CA GLY A 103 -19.13 -12.59 -22.75
C GLY A 103 -20.06 -11.53 -22.14
N ALA A 104 -21.26 -11.40 -22.71
CA ALA A 104 -22.28 -10.47 -22.21
C ALA A 104 -22.66 -10.78 -20.76
N GLY A 105 -22.59 -9.76 -19.90
CA GLY A 105 -22.85 -9.87 -18.46
C GLY A 105 -21.71 -10.53 -17.66
N GLN A 106 -20.56 -10.77 -18.27
CA GLN A 106 -19.36 -11.24 -17.59
C GLN A 106 -18.34 -10.12 -17.41
N ARG A 107 -17.46 -10.22 -16.40
CA ARG A 107 -16.40 -9.25 -16.15
C ARG A 107 -15.10 -9.92 -15.71
N LEU A 108 -14.02 -9.64 -16.44
CA LEU A 108 -12.66 -9.90 -15.97
C LEU A 108 -12.20 -8.72 -15.09
N ILE A 109 -11.94 -9.00 -13.82
CA ILE A 109 -11.44 -8.02 -12.86
C ILE A 109 -9.92 -8.00 -12.91
N SER A 110 -9.34 -6.90 -13.38
CA SER A 110 -7.89 -6.69 -13.30
C SER A 110 -7.52 -6.19 -11.90
N LEU A 111 -6.59 -6.88 -11.24
CA LEU A 111 -5.99 -6.37 -10.01
C LEU A 111 -5.08 -5.19 -10.35
N SER A 112 -5.43 -4.00 -9.86
CA SER A 112 -4.62 -2.80 -10.05
C SER A 112 -3.27 -2.94 -9.35
N GLN A 113 -2.20 -2.96 -10.13
CA GLN A 113 -0.83 -2.89 -9.64
C GLN A 113 -0.23 -1.56 -10.05
N GLU A 114 0.35 -0.85 -9.08
CA GLU A 114 0.96 0.46 -9.34
C GLU A 114 2.37 0.50 -8.75
N ARG A 115 3.37 0.84 -9.58
CA ARG A 115 4.71 1.08 -9.09
C ARG A 115 4.77 2.42 -8.36
N VAL A 116 4.97 2.36 -7.05
CA VAL A 116 4.99 3.54 -6.19
C VAL A 116 6.39 3.86 -5.68
N ILE A 117 7.30 2.89 -5.66
CA ILE A 117 8.73 3.09 -5.35
C ILE A 117 9.58 2.39 -6.43
N SER A 118 10.80 2.90 -6.65
CA SER A 118 11.76 2.24 -7.54
C SER A 118 12.22 0.89 -6.95
N PRO A 119 12.51 -0.13 -7.78
CA PRO A 119 13.06 -1.41 -7.28
C PRO A 119 14.36 -1.23 -6.49
N ALA A 120 15.19 -0.27 -6.90
CA ALA A 120 16.48 0.03 -6.27
C ALA A 120 16.38 0.66 -4.87
N THR A 121 15.16 1.02 -4.43
CA THR A 121 14.92 1.64 -3.12
C THR A 121 13.76 0.96 -2.39
N ALA A 122 13.37 -0.24 -2.80
CA ALA A 122 12.27 -1.01 -2.24
C ALA A 122 12.79 -2.10 -1.28
N TYR A 123 13.57 -1.69 -0.27
CA TYR A 123 14.13 -2.54 0.78
C TYR A 123 14.17 -1.81 2.12
#